data_AF-A0A814N226-F1
#
_entry.id   AF-A0A814N226-F1
#
_cell.length_a   1.000
_cell.length_b   1.000
_cell.length_c   1.000
_cell.angle_alpha   90.00
_cell.angle_beta   90.00
_cell.angle_gamma   90.00
#
_symmetry.space_group_name_H-M   'P 1'
#
loop_
_entity.id
_entity.type
_entity.pdbx_description
1 polymer ?
#
loop_
_entity_poly.entity_id
_entity_poly.type
_entity_poly.pdbx_seq_one_letter_code
_entity_poly.pdbx_strand_id
1 'polypeptide(L)' 'MTADLSLSWKDLDWIRSHTLLPLIIKGILHPDDALEALKYNVQGVVISDHGGRQMDTSLNTAEALRDIQAVL' A
#
# COMPACT_ATOMS: atom_id res chain seq x y z
N MET A 1 2.95 -17.81 -9.44
CA MET A 1 2.76 -17.23 -8.09
C MET A 1 1.37 -16.65 -8.05
N THR A 2 0.50 -17.14 -7.18
CA THR A 2 -0.82 -16.55 -6.91
C THR A 2 -0.72 -15.73 -5.64
N ALA A 3 -1.26 -14.51 -5.64
CA ALA A 3 -1.42 -13.72 -4.42
C ALA A 3 -2.55 -14.31 -3.56
N ASP A 4 -2.47 -14.14 -2.24
CA ASP A 4 -3.58 -14.41 -1.33
C ASP A 4 -4.60 -13.28 -1.43
N LEU A 5 -5.78 -13.58 -1.96
CA LEU A 5 -6.86 -12.61 -2.16
C LEU A 5 -7.62 -12.28 -0.86
N SER A 6 -7.33 -12.98 0.25
CA SER A 6 -7.95 -12.72 1.55
C SER A 6 -7.21 -11.69 2.39
N LEU A 7 -6.03 -11.24 1.95
CA LEU A 7 -5.24 -10.21 2.64
C LEU A 7 -6.04 -8.93 2.85
N SER A 8 -5.95 -8.42 4.08
CA SER A 8 -6.67 -7.25 4.54
C SER A 8 -5.80 -6.40 5.47
N TRP A 9 -6.26 -5.19 5.76
CA TRP A 9 -5.60 -4.30 6.72
C TRP A 9 -5.45 -4.89 8.13
N LYS A 10 -6.34 -5.81 8.52
CA LYS A 10 -6.31 -6.47 9.85
C LYS A 10 -5.10 -7.39 10.02
N ASP A 11 -4.55 -7.88 8.91
CA ASP A 11 -3.41 -8.79 8.92
C ASP A 11 -2.11 -8.08 9.32
N LEU A 12 -2.07 -6.74 9.25
CA LEU A 12 -0.93 -5.94 9.69
C LEU A 12 -0.62 -6.16 11.18
N ASP A 13 -1.64 -6.38 12.02
CA ASP A 13 -1.44 -6.65 13.44
C ASP A 13 -0.75 -8.00 13.68
N TRP A 14 -1.14 -9.01 12.91
CA TRP A 14 -0.48 -10.31 12.93
C TRP A 14 0.95 -10.19 12.40
N ILE A 15 1.20 -9.51 11.27
CA ILE A 15 2.56 -9.33 10.74
C ILE A 15 3.44 -8.62 11.78
N ARG A 16 2.94 -7.56 12.41
CA ARG A 16 3.66 -6.78 13.43
C ARG A 16 4.00 -7.62 14.66
N SER A 17 3.20 -8.63 15.02
CA SER A 17 3.54 -9.51 16.14
C SER A 17 4.71 -10.45 15.85
N HIS A 18 5.13 -10.58 14.60
CA HIS A 18 6.20 -11.50 14.16
C HIS A 18 7.52 -10.78 13.81
N THR A 19 7.59 -9.46 13.90
CA THR A 19 8.79 -8.69 13.56
C THR A 19 8.88 -7.38 14.33
N LEU A 20 10.11 -6.92 14.56
CA LEU A 20 10.39 -5.57 15.05
C LEU A 20 10.78 -4.61 13.92
N LEU A 21 10.85 -5.11 12.68
CA LEU A 21 11.21 -4.30 11.52
C LEU A 21 10.07 -3.34 11.17
N PRO A 22 10.40 -2.14 10.64
CA PRO A 22 9.42 -1.24 10.04
C PRO A 22 8.57 -1.95 8.98
N LEU A 23 7.25 -1.79 9.06
CA LEU A 23 6.31 -2.27 8.05
C LEU A 23 6.11 -1.19 6.99
N ILE A 24 6.26 -1.58 5.72
CA ILE A 24 6.01 -0.73 4.55
C ILE A 24 5.01 -1.44 3.65
N ILE A 25 3.93 -0.75 3.25
CA ILE A 25 2.93 -1.30 2.33
C ILE A 25 3.26 -0.88 0.90
N LYS A 26 3.47 -1.85 0.02
CA LYS A 26 3.73 -1.61 -1.40
C LYS A 26 2.49 -1.88 -2.23
N GLY A 27 2.16 -0.95 -3.13
CA GLY A 27 1.04 -1.11 -4.06
C GLY A 27 -0.02 -0.02 -3.98
N ILE A 28 0.21 1.03 -3.17
CA ILE A 28 -0.77 2.09 -2.94
C ILE A 28 -0.86 2.98 -4.18
N LEU A 29 -2.05 3.14 -4.73
CA LEU A 29 -2.32 4.03 -5.87
C LEU A 29 -3.43 5.05 -5.60
N HIS A 30 -4.22 4.86 -4.53
CA HIS A 30 -5.33 5.76 -4.18
C HIS A 30 -5.04 6.57 -2.91
N PRO A 31 -5.41 7.86 -2.85
CA PRO A 31 -5.27 8.69 -1.64
C PRO A 31 -5.90 8.08 -0.38
N ASP A 32 -7.10 7.51 -0.51
CA ASP A 32 -7.80 6.90 0.63
C ASP A 32 -7.03 5.73 1.26
N ASP A 33 -6.36 4.91 0.44
CA ASP A 33 -5.56 3.79 0.96
C ASP A 33 -4.30 4.29 1.68
N ALA A 34 -3.72 5.43 1.27
CA ALA A 34 -2.62 6.06 1.97
C ALA A 34 -3.08 6.61 3.34
N LEU A 35 -4.26 7.23 3.39
CA LEU A 35 -4.88 7.67 4.65
C LEU A 35 -5.24 6.49 5.56
N GLU A 36 -5.70 5.37 4.99
CA GLU A 36 -5.96 4.15 5.74
C GLU A 36 -4.67 3.59 6.34
N ALA A 37 -3.58 3.56 5.57
CA ALA A 37 -2.27 3.10 6.05
C ALA A 37 -1.77 3.86 7.30
N LEU A 38 -2.03 5.17 7.38
CA LEU A 38 -1.71 5.96 8.57
C LEU A 38 -2.42 5.46 9.83
N LYS A 39 -3.68 5.02 9.72
CA LYS A 39 -4.46 4.48 10.85
C LYS A 39 -3.85 3.20 11.43
N TYR A 40 -3.10 2.45 10.62
CA TYR A 40 -2.45 1.19 10.99
C TYR A 40 -0.98 1.34 11.44
N ASN A 41 -0.50 2.57 11.59
CA ASN A 41 0.85 2.88 12.08
C ASN A 41 1.96 2.13 11.32
N VAL A 42 1.87 2.10 10.00
CA VAL A 42 2.96 1.62 9.13
C VAL A 42 4.01 2.72 8.96
N GLN A 43 5.26 2.33 8.71
CA GLN A 43 6.39 3.26 8.64
C GLN A 43 6.60 3.82 7.22
N GLY A 44 5.81 3.35 6.26
CA GLY A 44 5.78 3.94 4.94
C GLY A 44 4.86 3.20 3.98
N VAL A 45 4.70 3.81 2.82
CA VAL A 45 4.03 3.20 1.67
C VAL A 45 4.93 3.32 0.44
N VAL A 46 4.81 2.37 -0.49
CA VAL A 46 5.42 2.45 -1.82
C VAL A 46 4.31 2.60 -2.84
N ILE A 47 4.33 3.73 -3.53
CA ILE A 47 3.44 4.02 -4.65
C ILE A 47 3.92 3.20 -5.85
N SER A 48 3.13 2.21 -6.24
CA SER A 48 3.54 1.21 -7.23
C SER A 48 2.35 0.50 -7.82
N ASP A 49 2.33 0.37 -9.14
CA ASP A 49 1.41 -0.47 -9.93
C ASP A 49 2.04 -1.85 -10.26
N HIS A 50 3.11 -2.21 -9.55
CA HIS A 50 3.93 -3.39 -9.85
C HIS A 50 4.60 -3.35 -11.23
N GLY A 51 4.84 -2.15 -11.79
CA GLY A 51 5.40 -1.95 -13.12
C GLY A 51 4.41 -2.31 -14.23
N GLY A 52 3.11 -2.09 -14.00
CA GLY A 52 2.03 -2.42 -14.94
C GLY A 52 1.76 -3.92 -15.11
N ARG A 53 2.24 -4.78 -14.19
CA ARG A 53 2.20 -6.24 -14.34
C ARG A 53 1.06 -6.94 -13.59
N GLN A 54 0.28 -6.19 -12.81
CA GLN A 54 -0.80 -6.74 -11.98
C GLN A 54 -2.17 -6.34 -12.49
N MET A 55 -2.43 -5.04 -12.62
CA MET A 55 -3.69 -4.50 -13.13
C MET A 55 -3.40 -3.66 -14.36
N ASP A 56 -3.89 -4.12 -15.51
CA ASP A 56 -3.83 -3.34 -16.75
C ASP A 56 -4.66 -2.06 -16.61
N THR A 57 -4.23 -1.00 -17.29
CA THR A 57 -4.87 0.33 -17.26
C THR A 57 -5.00 0.95 -15.85
N SER A 58 -4.18 0.53 -14.89
CA SER A 58 -4.09 1.17 -13.58
C SER A 58 -3.53 2.60 -13.68
N LEU A 59 -3.75 3.40 -12.62
CA LEU A 59 -3.24 4.76 -12.53
C LEU A 59 -1.71 4.80 -12.68
N ASN A 60 -1.21 5.82 -13.37
CA ASN A 60 0.22 6.09 -13.42
C ASN A 60 0.73 6.42 -12.01
N THR A 61 1.80 5.76 -11.58
CA THR A 61 2.41 5.95 -10.25
C THR A 61 2.84 7.40 -9.98
N ALA A 62 3.24 8.17 -11.00
CA ALA A 62 3.56 9.59 -10.85
C ALA A 62 2.32 10.47 -10.61
N GLU A 63 1.17 10.09 -11.16
CA GLU A 63 -0.10 10.77 -10.90
C GLU A 63 -0.61 10.42 -9.51
N ALA A 64 -0.63 9.12 -9.18
CA ALA A 64 -0.96 8.64 -7.84
C ALA A 64 -0.10 9.31 -6.75
N LEU A 65 1.20 9.50 -6.99
CA LEU A 65 2.07 10.23 -6.07
C LEU A 65 1.59 11.65 -5.79
N ARG A 66 1.19 12.39 -6.83
CA ARG A 66 0.69 13.77 -6.67
C ARG A 66 -0.61 13.79 -5.89
N ASP A 67 -1.53 12.88 -6.19
CA ASP A 67 -2.84 12.83 -5.54
C ASP A 67 -2.72 12.41 -4.07
N ILE A 68 -1.87 11.42 -3.78
CA ILE A 68 -1.57 10.99 -2.40
C ILE A 68 -0.90 12.12 -1.62
N GLN A 69 0.08 12.81 -2.22
CA GLN A 69 0.75 13.94 -1.57
C GLN A 69 -0.22 15.10 -1.25
N ALA A 70 -1.29 15.26 -2.01
CA ALA A 70 -2.27 16.34 -1.80
C ALA A 70 -3.16 16.13 -0.56
N VAL A 71 -3.23 14.91 0.00
CA VAL A 71 -4.12 14.58 1.14
C VAL A 71 -3.37 14.21 2.43
N LEU A 72 -2.05 14.02 2.36
CA LEU A 72 -1.18 13.74 3.50
C LEU A 72 -0.66 15.04 4.12
#